data_AF-A0AAJ3LB50-F1
#
_entry.id   AF-A0AAJ3LB50-F1
#
_cell.length_a   1.000
_cell.length_b   1.000
_cell.length_c   1.000
_cell.angle_alpha   90.00
_cell.angle_beta   90.00
_cell.angle_gamma   90.00
#
_symmetry.space_group_name_H-M   'P 1'
#
loop_
_entity.id
_entity.type
_entity.pdbx_description
1 polymer ?
#
loop_
_entity_poly.entity_id
_entity_poly.type
_entity_poly.pdbx_seq_one_letter_code
_entity_poly.pdbx_strand_id
1 'polypeptide(L)'
;MSEGPVITKKQFIAGAVCPACSEPDKLKMWTEDSVPHRECVACGYTDTLNDQGLSVPKELGTRVNTSALKAPADPKVQAVQFFPNPKLKKD
;
A
#
# COMPACT_ATOMS: atom_id res chain seq x y z
N MET A 1 -13.81 -15.01 -26.43
CA MET A 1 -13.24 -13.74 -25.94
C MET A 1 -11.76 -13.79 -26.26
N SER A 2 -11.24 -12.82 -27.01
CA SER A 2 -9.95 -12.94 -27.67
C SER A 2 -8.81 -12.52 -26.73
N GLU A 3 -8.18 -13.48 -26.05
CA GLU A 3 -6.87 -13.31 -25.40
C GLU A 3 -5.76 -13.31 -26.47
N GLY A 4 -5.66 -12.20 -27.20
CA GLY A 4 -4.44 -11.86 -27.93
C GLY A 4 -3.48 -11.10 -27.01
N PRO A 5 -2.16 -11.18 -27.21
CA PRO A 5 -1.21 -10.40 -26.43
C PRO A 5 -1.47 -8.91 -26.68
N VAL A 6 -2.00 -8.21 -25.67
CA VAL A 6 -2.26 -6.78 -25.77
C VAL A 6 -0.91 -6.09 -25.67
N ILE A 7 -0.38 -5.61 -26.81
CA ILE A 7 0.82 -4.77 -26.80
C ILE A 7 0.45 -3.42 -26.18
N THR A 8 0.77 -3.26 -24.90
CA THR A 8 0.37 -2.10 -24.10
C THR A 8 1.38 -0.98 -24.30
N LYS A 9 0.95 0.06 -25.02
CA LYS A 9 1.77 1.24 -25.30
C LYS A 9 1.94 2.05 -24.03
N LYS A 10 3.19 2.26 -23.61
CA LYS A 10 3.54 3.19 -22.52
C LYS A 10 3.34 4.65 -22.97
N GLN A 11 2.43 5.36 -22.34
CA GLN A 11 2.11 6.77 -22.58
C GLN A 11 2.86 7.65 -21.59
N PHE A 12 3.28 8.84 -22.01
CA PHE A 12 3.97 9.79 -21.14
C PHE A 12 2.99 10.73 -20.42
N ILE A 13 3.27 11.10 -19.17
CA ILE A 13 2.41 12.02 -18.38
C ILE A 13 3.11 13.39 -18.26
N ALA A 14 2.66 14.36 -19.06
CA ALA A 14 3.17 15.73 -19.00
C ALA A 14 2.70 16.46 -17.72
N GLY A 15 3.59 17.22 -17.09
CA GLY A 15 3.36 17.98 -15.87
C GLY A 15 3.33 17.14 -14.59
N ALA A 16 3.52 15.82 -14.67
CA ALA A 16 3.55 14.96 -13.50
C ALA A 16 4.94 14.93 -12.86
N VAL A 17 4.98 15.08 -11.54
CA VAL A 17 6.21 15.00 -10.74
C VAL A 17 6.36 13.58 -10.18
N CYS A 18 7.55 12.99 -10.33
CA CYS A 18 7.83 11.68 -9.77
C CYS A 18 7.80 11.73 -8.23
N PRO A 19 7.03 10.87 -7.54
CA PRO A 19 6.99 10.88 -6.07
C PRO A 19 8.28 10.36 -5.41
N ALA A 20 9.16 9.68 -6.17
CA ALA A 20 10.40 9.11 -5.65
C ALA A 20 11.61 10.04 -5.80
N CYS A 21 11.79 10.68 -6.97
CA CYS A 21 12.94 11.54 -7.25
C CYS A 21 12.59 13.02 -7.44
N SER A 22 11.31 13.39 -7.38
CA SER A 22 10.82 14.76 -7.55
C SER A 22 11.12 15.40 -8.91
N GLU A 23 11.54 14.62 -9.90
CA GLU A 23 11.73 15.12 -11.25
C GLU A 23 10.38 15.24 -11.98
N PRO A 24 10.10 16.40 -12.62
CA PRO A 24 8.94 16.56 -13.48
C PRO A 24 9.14 15.83 -14.80
N ASP A 25 8.05 15.44 -15.46
CA ASP A 25 8.09 15.00 -16.85
C ASP A 25 8.96 13.76 -17.08
N LYS A 26 8.89 12.80 -16.14
CA LYS A 26 9.59 11.49 -16.24
C LYS A 26 8.69 10.27 -16.09
N LEU A 27 7.39 10.47 -15.86
CA LEU A 27 6.44 9.38 -15.61
C LEU A 27 5.82 8.87 -16.91
N LYS A 28 5.77 7.54 -17.05
CA LYS A 28 5.07 6.80 -18.11
C LYS A 28 3.97 5.97 -17.50
N MET A 29 2.80 5.91 -18.12
CA MET A 29 1.65 5.10 -17.71
C MET A 29 1.31 4.08 -18.78
N TRP A 30 0.92 2.87 -18.38
CA TRP A 30 0.32 1.87 -19.27
C TRP A 30 -0.72 1.08 -18.49
N THR A 31 -1.56 0.33 -19.18
CA THR A 31 -2.47 -0.63 -18.55
C THR A 31 -1.96 -2.01 -18.90
N GLU A 32 -1.88 -2.93 -17.94
CA GLU A 32 -1.50 -4.33 -18.15
C GLU A 32 -2.51 -5.20 -17.40
N ASP A 33 -3.12 -6.18 -18.08
CA ASP A 33 -4.15 -7.04 -17.49
C ASP A 33 -5.29 -6.29 -16.77
N SER A 34 -5.72 -5.17 -17.36
CA SER A 34 -6.71 -4.22 -16.81
C SER A 34 -6.25 -3.42 -15.58
N VAL A 35 -4.98 -3.55 -15.17
CA VAL A 35 -4.39 -2.78 -14.07
C VAL A 35 -3.60 -1.60 -14.62
N PRO A 36 -3.87 -0.36 -14.19
CA PRO A 36 -3.03 0.78 -14.54
C PRO A 36 -1.70 0.75 -13.80
N HIS A 37 -0.61 0.90 -14.54
CA HIS A 37 0.77 0.94 -14.05
C HIS A 37 1.43 2.26 -14.42
N ARG A 38 2.36 2.72 -13.58
CA ARG A 38 3.18 3.91 -13.82
C ARG A 38 4.65 3.66 -13.51
N GLU A 39 5.55 4.20 -14.30
CA GLU A 39 7.01 4.07 -14.17
C GLU A 39 7.72 5.42 -14.36
N CYS A 40 8.75 5.70 -13.57
CA CYS A 40 9.65 6.83 -13.77
C CYS A 40 10.90 6.42 -14.54
N VAL A 41 11.21 7.10 -15.63
CA VAL A 41 12.42 6.80 -16.44
C VAL A 41 13.74 7.26 -15.82
N ALA A 42 13.69 8.15 -14.84
CA ALA A 42 14.90 8.71 -14.23
C ALA A 42 15.41 7.84 -13.08
N CYS A 43 14.52 7.43 -12.17
CA CYS A 43 14.87 6.67 -10.98
C CYS A 43 14.38 5.21 -10.98
N GLY A 44 13.59 4.80 -11.98
CA GLY A 44 13.04 3.45 -12.07
C GLY A 44 11.88 3.17 -11.11
N TYR A 45 11.30 4.20 -10.48
CA TYR A 45 10.13 4.06 -9.61
C TYR A 45 8.96 3.44 -10.39
N THR A 46 8.35 2.37 -9.86
CA THR A 46 7.18 1.70 -10.44
C THR A 46 6.03 1.65 -9.46
N ASP A 47 4.82 1.91 -9.93
CA ASP A 47 3.61 2.00 -9.12
C ASP A 47 2.43 1.31 -9.83
N THR A 48 1.61 0.62 -9.05
CA THR A 48 0.35 -0.01 -9.47
C THR A 48 -0.79 0.83 -8.96
N LEU A 49 -1.63 1.32 -9.85
CA LEU A 49 -2.77 2.14 -9.51
C LEU A 49 -4.05 1.27 -9.47
N ASN A 50 -5.02 1.63 -8.62
CA ASN A 50 -6.36 1.04 -8.67
C ASN A 50 -7.23 1.74 -9.73
N ASP A 51 -8.47 1.27 -9.90
CA ASP A 51 -9.46 1.87 -10.83
C ASP A 51 -9.75 3.35 -10.54
N GLN A 52 -9.47 3.82 -9.33
CA GLN A 52 -9.61 5.22 -8.92
C GLN A 52 -8.35 6.05 -9.16
N GLY A 53 -7.30 5.48 -9.76
CA GLY A 53 -6.03 6.17 -10.03
C GLY A 53 -5.20 6.44 -8.78
N LEU A 54 -5.43 5.70 -7.69
CA LEU A 54 -4.65 5.79 -6.46
C LEU A 54 -3.58 4.70 -6.46
N SER A 55 -2.37 5.06 -6.05
CA SER A 55 -1.28 4.12 -5.78
C SER A 55 -1.77 3.08 -4.78
N VAL A 56 -1.67 1.80 -5.13
CA VAL A 56 -1.96 0.69 -4.22
C VAL A 56 -0.65 0.29 -3.57
N PRO A 57 -0.41 0.64 -2.29
CA PRO A 57 0.79 0.21 -1.61
C PRO A 57 0.71 -1.31 -1.47
N LYS A 58 1.63 -2.03 -2.11
CA LYS A 58 1.81 -3.44 -1.84
C LYS A 58 2.38 -3.54 -0.43
N GLU A 59 1.54 -3.91 0.54
CA GLU A 59 1.95 -4.14 1.92
C GLU A 59 3.22 -4.99 1.93
N LEU A 60 4.32 -4.42 2.43
CA LEU A 60 5.58 -5.13 2.51
C LEU A 60 5.40 -6.28 3.50
N GLY A 61 5.74 -7.50 3.07
CA GLY A 61 5.72 -8.70 3.91
C GLY A 61 6.76 -8.59 5.01
N THR A 62 6.43 -7.88 6.09
CA THR A 62 7.25 -7.81 7.29
C THR A 62 6.91 -8.99 8.22
N ARG A 63 7.83 -9.38 9.10
CA ARG A 63 7.63 -10.53 10.03
C ARG A 63 6.38 -10.42 10.90
N VAL A 64 5.84 -9.21 11.08
CA VAL A 64 4.62 -8.89 11.85
C VAL A 64 3.35 -8.90 11.00
N ASN A 65 3.46 -8.88 9.67
CA ASN A 65 2.34 -8.92 8.72
C ASN A 65 2.07 -10.36 8.21
N THR A 66 2.18 -11.36 9.08
CA THR A 66 1.64 -12.69 8.81
C THR A 66 0.22 -12.75 9.37
N SER A 67 -0.76 -12.91 8.49
CA SER A 67 -2.20 -13.09 8.79
C SER A 67 -2.53 -14.23 9.76
N ALA A 68 -1.55 -15.07 10.12
CA ALA A 68 -1.62 -16.04 11.21
C ALA A 68 -1.80 -15.42 12.62
N LEU A 69 -1.61 -14.09 12.76
CA LEU A 69 -1.83 -13.38 14.04
C LEU A 69 -3.23 -12.76 14.19
N LYS A 70 -4.16 -12.95 13.24
CA LYS A 70 -5.59 -12.87 13.58
C LYS A 70 -5.94 -14.12 14.38
N ALA A 71 -5.53 -14.14 15.65
CA ALA A 71 -6.16 -15.02 16.61
C ALA A 71 -7.68 -14.74 16.54
N PRO A 72 -8.55 -15.76 16.39
CA PRO A 72 -9.97 -15.54 16.61
C PRO A 72 -10.11 -14.89 17.98
N ALA A 73 -10.96 -13.86 18.09
CA ALA A 73 -11.24 -13.23 19.37
C ALA A 73 -11.77 -14.31 20.32
N ASP A 74 -10.89 -14.88 21.15
CA ASP A 74 -11.28 -15.79 22.20
C ASP A 74 -12.27 -15.02 23.10
N PRO A 75 -13.52 -15.48 23.27
CA PRO A 75 -14.55 -14.76 24.03
C PRO A 75 -14.26 -14.75 25.54
N LYS A 76 -13.06 -15.15 25.97
CA LYS A 76 -12.63 -15.28 27.36
C LYS A 76 -11.46 -14.36 27.71
N VAL A 77 -11.38 -13.18 27.10
CA VAL A 77 -10.51 -12.11 27.61
C VAL A 77 -11.29 -11.35 28.70
N GLN A 78 -11.11 -11.76 29.96
CA GLN A 78 -11.66 -11.01 31.08
C GLN A 78 -10.66 -9.92 31.48
N ALA A 79 -11.04 -8.65 31.25
CA ALA A 79 -10.25 -7.51 31.67
C ALA A 79 -10.10 -7.52 33.20
N VAL A 80 -8.86 -7.56 33.68
CA VAL A 80 -8.58 -7.49 35.11
C VAL A 80 -8.88 -6.06 35.58
N GLN A 81 -9.89 -5.90 36.43
CA GLN A 81 -10.16 -4.62 37.08
C GLN A 81 -9.07 -4.34 38.12
N PHE A 82 -8.23 -3.35 37.82
CA PHE A 82 -7.30 -2.79 38.78
C PHE A 82 -8.07 -1.99 39.83
N PHE A 83 -8.07 -2.49 41.07
CA PHE A 83 -8.47 -1.67 42.21
C PHE A 83 -7.26 -0.83 42.65
N PRO A 84 -7.36 0.51 42.68
CA PRO A 84 -6.26 1.34 43.11
C PRO A 84 -5.88 0.99 44.56
N ASN A 85 -4.59 0.75 44.77
CA ASN A 85 -4.02 0.29 46.03
C ASN A 85 -4.39 1.26 47.18
N PRO A 86 -5.16 0.83 48.19
CA PRO A 86 -5.70 1.69 49.24
C PRO A 86 -4.63 2.25 50.20
N LYS A 87 -3.35 1.91 50.02
CA LYS A 87 -2.24 2.40 50.86
C LYS A 87 -1.33 3.43 50.17
N LEU A 88 -1.64 3.90 48.96
CA LEU A 88 -0.96 5.09 48.43
C LEU A 88 -1.58 6.33 49.08
N LYS A 89 -1.00 6.77 50.20
CA LYS A 89 -1.24 8.11 50.73
C LYS A 89 -0.81 9.11 49.66
N LYS A 90 -1.75 9.95 49.24
CA LYS A 90 -1.51 11.12 48.39
C LYS A 90 -1.54 12.29 49.36
N ASP A 91 -0.39 12.94 49.56
CA ASP A 91 -0.30 14.18 50.34
C ASP A 91 -1.19 15.29 49.74
#